data_AF-A0A1I7S1K3-F1
#
_entry.id   AF-A0A1I7S1K3-F1
#
_cell.length_a   1.000
_cell.length_b   1.000
_cell.length_c   1.000
_cell.angle_alpha   90.00
_cell.angle_beta   90.00
_cell.angle_gamma   90.00
#
_symmetry.space_group_name_H-M   'P 1'
#
loop_
_entity.id
_entity.type
_entity.pdbx_description
1 polymer ?
#
loop_
_entity_poly.entity_id
_entity_poly.type
_entity_poly.pdbx_seq_one_letter_code
_entity_poly.pdbx_strand_id
1 'polypeptide(L)'
;MIWSFTSLTLCTMVMASFELEYFEFYNFTISRGIVEFLQMPSLTFYLQVSSFLLMQTYIIATYFRFLFRFAQGTMNRRLTQFLSTRNGIYIIFLICQITYIPTVLDVIRSVGDGKDFQEQFPSKNLAVKEYLQSHSVTAIQSGSFVRNFELVANPLCIIFGCICTYKSYVFQRNPYPKISERTRQTYHRQTMGLLSEEFFELVYFFAPYVCIPVYLPIEKHLIGYYIIYRMFYAFPAIVMVFNLTFYKEYLEGVRETLGIVKNKVQIPSLA
;
A
#
# COMPACT_ATOMS: atom_id res chain seq x y z
N MET A 1 -6.78 10.81 4.78
CA MET A 1 -7.67 9.65 4.54
C MET A 1 -7.81 9.34 3.06
N ILE A 2 -8.25 10.30 2.23
CA ILE A 2 -8.42 10.03 0.78
C ILE A 2 -7.10 9.61 0.13
N TRP A 3 -6.01 10.34 0.37
CA TRP A 3 -4.70 10.04 -0.23
C TRP A 3 -4.17 8.63 0.06
N SER A 4 -4.20 8.14 1.31
CA SER A 4 -3.75 6.78 1.61
C SER A 4 -4.60 5.72 0.90
N PHE A 5 -5.93 5.87 0.90
CA PHE A 5 -6.83 4.94 0.22
C PHE A 5 -6.69 4.99 -1.32
N THR A 6 -6.62 6.19 -1.90
CA THR A 6 -6.43 6.38 -3.35
C THR A 6 -5.10 5.82 -3.80
N SER A 7 -4.00 6.11 -3.09
CA SER A 7 -2.68 5.60 -3.43
C SER A 7 -2.65 4.07 -3.39
N LEU A 8 -3.24 3.45 -2.37
CA LEU A 8 -3.31 2.00 -2.28
C LEU A 8 -4.19 1.37 -3.36
N THR A 9 -5.33 1.98 -3.66
CA THR A 9 -6.23 1.50 -4.72
C THR A 9 -5.51 1.57 -6.07
N LEU A 10 -4.91 2.71 -6.40
CA LEU A 10 -4.13 2.86 -7.64
C LEU A 10 -2.95 1.89 -7.67
N CYS A 11 -2.26 1.70 -6.54
CA CYS A 11 -1.17 0.72 -6.40
C CYS A 11 -1.66 -0.68 -6.81
N THR A 12 -2.77 -1.15 -6.22
CA THR A 12 -3.35 -2.47 -6.56
C THR A 12 -3.83 -2.56 -8.01
N MET A 13 -4.37 -1.48 -8.59
CA MET A 13 -4.78 -1.48 -10.00
C MET A 13 -3.58 -1.58 -10.95
N VAL A 14 -2.50 -0.84 -10.66
CA VAL A 14 -1.26 -0.90 -11.42
C VAL A 14 -0.66 -2.29 -11.33
N MET A 15 -0.56 -2.85 -10.12
CA MET A 15 -0.03 -4.20 -9.91
C MET A 15 -0.91 -5.28 -10.54
N ALA A 16 -2.24 -5.14 -10.52
CA ALA A 16 -3.13 -6.09 -11.19
C ALA A 16 -3.02 -6.02 -12.72
N SER A 17 -2.67 -4.85 -13.28
CA SER A 17 -2.44 -4.68 -14.72
C SER A 17 -1.07 -5.23 -15.17
N PHE A 18 -0.15 -5.35 -14.22
CA PHE A 18 1.25 -5.72 -14.40
C PHE A 18 1.52 -7.03 -13.67
N GLU A 19 1.26 -8.15 -14.33
CA GLU A 19 1.44 -9.48 -13.72
C GLU A 19 2.93 -9.84 -13.70
N LEU A 20 3.50 -10.00 -12.50
CA LEU A 20 4.85 -10.52 -12.34
C LEU A 20 4.79 -12.05 -12.38
N GLU A 21 5.42 -12.70 -13.35
CA GLU A 21 5.67 -14.14 -13.33
C GLU A 21 7.04 -14.40 -12.72
N TYR A 22 7.08 -15.18 -11.64
CA TYR A 22 8.33 -15.50 -10.96
C TYR A 22 8.90 -16.85 -11.43
N PHE A 23 10.19 -16.87 -11.75
CA PHE A 23 10.92 -18.08 -12.12
C PHE A 23 11.83 -18.53 -10.97
N GLU A 24 11.37 -19.55 -10.24
CA GLU A 24 12.01 -20.09 -9.03
C GLU A 24 13.46 -20.53 -9.25
N PHE A 25 13.75 -21.16 -10.38
CA PHE A 25 15.08 -21.73 -10.66
C PHE A 25 16.18 -20.70 -10.92
N TYR A 26 15.81 -19.45 -11.21
CA TYR A 26 16.76 -18.46 -11.74
C TYR A 26 16.64 -17.08 -11.06
N ASN A 27 15.78 -16.91 -10.06
CA ASN A 27 15.63 -15.68 -9.28
C ASN A 27 15.39 -14.41 -10.11
N PHE A 28 14.67 -14.52 -11.23
CA PHE A 28 14.19 -13.37 -11.98
C PHE A 28 12.67 -13.34 -12.03
N THR A 29 12.17 -12.17 -12.42
CA THR A 29 10.74 -11.95 -12.65
C THR A 29 10.53 -11.51 -14.08
N ILE A 30 9.50 -12.07 -14.72
CA ILE A 30 9.04 -11.68 -16.04
C ILE A 30 7.83 -10.79 -15.86
N SER A 31 7.82 -9.69 -16.60
CA SER A 31 6.73 -8.74 -16.62
C SER A 31 5.72 -9.11 -17.69
N ARG A 32 4.48 -9.39 -17.28
CA ARG A 32 3.36 -9.85 -18.12
C ARG A 32 2.14 -8.93 -18.01
N GLY A 33 1.03 -9.34 -18.64
CA GLY A 33 -0.24 -8.61 -18.59
C GLY A 33 -0.30 -7.51 -19.65
N ILE A 34 -0.54 -6.26 -19.23
CA ILE A 34 -0.71 -5.14 -20.17
C ILE A 34 0.55 -4.86 -21.00
N VAL A 35 1.73 -5.19 -20.46
CA VAL A 35 3.02 -5.07 -21.16
C VAL A 35 3.07 -5.97 -22.39
N GLU A 36 2.63 -7.23 -22.25
CA GLU A 36 2.54 -8.20 -23.34
C GLU A 36 1.42 -7.85 -24.32
N PHE A 37 0.24 -7.50 -23.79
CA PHE A 37 -0.92 -7.16 -24.60
C PHE A 37 -0.65 -5.99 -25.55
N LEU A 38 0.05 -4.96 -25.07
CA LEU A 38 0.43 -3.79 -25.87
C LEU A 38 1.75 -3.98 -26.62
N GLN A 39 2.49 -5.07 -26.37
CA GLN A 39 3.83 -5.30 -26.92
C GLN A 39 4.80 -4.14 -26.66
N MET A 40 4.75 -3.56 -25.44
CA MET A 40 5.57 -2.40 -25.06
C MET A 40 6.48 -2.72 -23.86
N PRO A 41 7.66 -3.32 -24.07
CA PRO A 41 8.62 -3.68 -23.02
C PRO A 41 9.03 -2.52 -22.08
N SER A 42 9.04 -1.29 -22.59
CA SER A 42 9.37 -0.09 -21.80
C SER A 42 8.30 0.22 -20.75
N LEU A 43 7.07 -0.25 -20.93
CA LEU A 43 5.96 -0.04 -20.00
C LEU A 43 6.22 -0.70 -18.64
N THR A 44 6.98 -1.79 -18.59
CA THR A 44 7.41 -2.46 -17.37
C THR A 44 8.04 -1.50 -16.37
N PHE A 45 8.98 -0.68 -16.84
CA PHE A 45 9.67 0.29 -15.98
C PHE A 45 8.69 1.27 -15.35
N TYR A 46 7.79 1.85 -16.16
CA TYR A 46 6.83 2.83 -15.68
C TYR A 46 5.82 2.23 -14.70
N LEU A 47 5.36 0.99 -14.94
CA LEU A 47 4.42 0.31 -14.06
C LEU A 47 5.07 -0.07 -12.74
N GLN A 48 6.29 -0.61 -12.75
CA GLN A 48 7.05 -0.93 -11.53
C GLN A 48 7.37 0.32 -10.70
N VAL A 49 7.86 1.39 -11.34
CA VAL A 49 8.08 2.67 -10.64
C VAL A 49 6.76 3.14 -10.03
N SER A 50 5.69 3.19 -10.82
CA SER A 50 4.39 3.68 -10.34
C SER A 50 3.87 2.86 -9.16
N SER A 51 3.95 1.53 -9.22
CA SER A 51 3.47 0.66 -8.14
C SER A 51 4.25 0.89 -6.84
N PHE A 52 5.59 0.99 -6.91
CA PHE A 52 6.40 1.24 -5.72
C PHE A 52 6.19 2.65 -5.15
N LEU A 53 6.13 3.68 -5.99
CA LEU A 53 5.88 5.04 -5.54
C LEU A 53 4.50 5.18 -4.88
N LEU A 54 3.47 4.51 -5.43
CA LEU A 54 2.12 4.50 -4.84
C LEU A 54 2.08 3.77 -3.50
N MET A 55 2.79 2.64 -3.37
CA MET A 55 2.93 1.94 -2.08
C MET A 55 3.67 2.81 -1.04
N GLN A 56 4.74 3.50 -1.44
CA GLN A 56 5.46 4.43 -0.57
C GLN A 56 4.59 5.60 -0.13
N THR A 57 3.84 6.17 -1.08
CA THR A 57 2.85 7.22 -0.77
C THR A 57 1.84 6.72 0.27
N TYR A 58 1.34 5.50 0.10
CA TYR A 58 0.40 4.89 1.04
C TYR A 58 0.99 4.81 2.45
N ILE A 59 2.19 4.21 2.61
CA ILE A 59 2.85 4.06 3.91
C ILE A 59 3.08 5.42 4.57
N ILE A 60 3.64 6.39 3.84
CA ILE A 60 3.91 7.75 4.35
C ILE A 60 2.60 8.44 4.75
N ALA A 61 1.58 8.39 3.89
CA ALA A 61 0.28 8.99 4.17
C ALA A 61 -0.39 8.34 5.40
N THR A 62 -0.21 7.03 5.59
CA THR A 62 -0.71 6.30 6.76
C THR A 62 0.01 6.73 8.05
N TYR A 63 1.33 6.91 8.02
CA TYR A 63 2.09 7.49 9.15
C TYR A 63 1.54 8.86 9.57
N PHE A 64 1.41 9.78 8.63
CA PHE A 64 0.90 11.12 8.92
C PHE A 64 -0.57 11.10 9.32
N ARG A 65 -1.36 10.15 8.81
CA ARG A 65 -2.74 9.91 9.28
C ARG A 65 -2.77 9.51 10.74
N PHE A 66 -1.93 8.57 11.18
CA PHE A 66 -1.84 8.17 12.59
C PHE A 66 -1.40 9.33 13.48
N LEU A 67 -0.37 10.07 13.06
CA LEU A 67 0.11 11.26 13.79
C LEU A 67 -0.98 12.33 13.91
N PHE A 68 -1.73 12.58 12.83
CA PHE A 68 -2.80 13.57 12.82
C PHE A 68 -3.95 13.16 13.75
N ARG A 69 -4.39 11.90 13.69
CA ARG A 69 -5.45 11.39 14.59
C ARG A 69 -5.00 11.39 16.05
N PHE A 70 -3.74 11.05 16.33
CA PHE A 70 -3.15 11.21 17.65
C PHE A 70 -3.23 12.66 18.14
N ALA A 71 -2.84 13.62 17.30
CA ALA A 71 -2.89 15.04 17.63
C ALA A 71 -4.33 15.50 17.96
N GLN A 72 -5.31 15.04 17.18
CA GLN A 72 -6.73 15.30 17.42
C GLN A 72 -7.22 14.65 18.72
N GLY A 73 -6.90 13.37 18.94
CA GLY A 73 -7.33 12.59 20.10
C GLY A 73 -6.69 13.03 21.42
N THR A 74 -5.59 13.78 21.38
CA THR A 74 -4.88 14.32 22.55
C THR A 74 -5.01 15.84 22.70
N MET A 75 -5.88 16.48 21.91
CA MET A 75 -6.05 17.95 21.88
C MET A 75 -4.76 18.73 21.60
N ASN A 76 -3.76 18.13 20.93
CA ASN A 76 -2.52 18.83 20.59
C ASN A 76 -2.78 19.81 19.43
N ARG A 77 -3.21 21.03 19.79
CA ARG A 77 -3.60 22.07 18.83
C ARG A 77 -2.46 22.48 17.92
N ARG A 78 -1.23 22.61 18.45
CA ARG A 78 -0.06 23.02 17.66
C ARG A 78 0.24 22.03 16.54
N LEU A 79 0.27 20.74 16.87
CA LEU A 79 0.52 19.68 15.89
C LEU A 79 -0.62 19.54 14.88
N THR A 80 -1.88 19.61 15.34
CA THR A 80 -3.05 19.55 14.46
C THR A 80 -3.08 20.71 13.47
N GLN A 81 -2.79 21.94 13.94
CA GLN A 81 -2.71 23.13 13.09
C GLN A 81 -1.58 22.99 12.08
N PHE A 82 -0.38 22.62 12.53
CA PHE A 82 0.77 22.41 11.65
C PHE A 82 0.48 21.43 10.52
N LEU A 83 -0.03 20.23 10.84
CA LEU A 83 -0.37 19.20 9.86
C LEU A 83 -1.52 19.60 8.92
N SER A 84 -2.34 20.57 9.32
CA SER A 84 -3.42 21.12 8.49
C SER A 84 -2.98 22.33 7.64
N THR A 85 -1.78 22.86 7.87
CA THR A 85 -1.26 24.00 7.09
C THR A 85 -0.65 23.55 5.77
N ARG A 86 -0.54 24.50 4.82
CA ARG A 86 0.21 24.29 3.56
C ARG A 86 1.65 23.85 3.82
N ASN A 87 2.29 24.39 4.86
CA ASN A 87 3.67 24.04 5.23
C ASN A 87 3.79 22.57 5.65
N GLY A 88 2.82 22.06 6.44
CA GLY A 88 2.77 20.65 6.78
C GLY A 88 2.64 19.76 5.55
N ILE A 89 1.77 20.13 4.61
CA ILE A 89 1.59 19.41 3.33
C ILE A 89 2.88 19.44 2.49
N TYR A 90 3.56 20.58 2.39
CA TYR A 90 4.84 20.68 1.68
C TYR A 90 5.93 19.80 2.29
N ILE A 91 5.97 19.68 3.62
CA ILE A 91 6.93 18.78 4.29
C ILE A 91 6.62 17.32 3.99
N ILE A 92 5.34 16.92 4.02
CA ILE A 92 4.93 15.56 3.63
C ILE A 92 5.33 15.28 2.18
N PHE A 93 5.07 16.24 1.28
CA PHE A 93 5.47 16.14 -0.12
C PHE A 93 6.99 16.01 -0.28
N LEU A 94 7.77 16.81 0.44
CA LEU A 94 9.24 16.75 0.42
C LEU A 94 9.74 15.38 0.89
N ILE A 95 9.17 14.82 1.96
CA ILE A 95 9.51 13.48 2.46
C ILE A 95 9.21 12.42 1.39
N CYS A 96 8.06 12.52 0.70
CA CYS A 96 7.77 11.65 -0.45
C CYS A 96 8.85 11.79 -1.53
N GLN A 97 9.21 13.01 -1.95
CA GLN A 97 10.24 13.19 -3.00
C GLN A 97 11.60 12.60 -2.60
N ILE A 98 12.03 12.79 -1.35
CA ILE A 98 13.30 12.23 -0.84
C ILE A 98 13.28 10.70 -0.90
N THR A 99 12.14 10.08 -0.57
CA THR A 99 12.01 8.61 -0.58
C THR A 99 11.82 8.03 -1.99
N TYR A 100 11.34 8.82 -2.96
CA TYR A 100 11.12 8.35 -4.34
C TYR A 100 12.41 8.19 -5.14
N ILE A 101 13.40 9.08 -4.94
CA ILE A 101 14.68 9.03 -5.66
C ILE A 101 15.37 7.66 -5.55
N PRO A 102 15.64 7.11 -4.36
CA PRO A 102 16.30 5.81 -4.25
C PRO A 102 15.47 4.69 -4.88
N THR A 103 14.14 4.76 -4.81
CA THR A 103 13.22 3.80 -5.43
C THR A 103 13.34 3.78 -6.95
N VAL A 104 13.36 4.96 -7.58
CA VAL A 104 13.54 5.07 -9.03
C VAL A 104 14.91 4.52 -9.44
N LEU A 105 15.97 4.86 -8.69
CA LEU A 105 17.31 4.35 -8.96
C LEU A 105 17.39 2.82 -8.86
N ASP A 106 16.74 2.23 -7.86
CA ASP A 106 16.68 0.77 -7.70
C ASP A 106 15.92 0.08 -8.82
N VAL A 107 14.81 0.65 -9.30
CA VAL A 107 14.08 0.09 -10.45
C VAL A 107 14.91 0.21 -11.73
N ILE A 108 15.61 1.33 -11.95
CA ILE A 108 16.52 1.49 -13.10
C ILE A 108 17.58 0.39 -13.08
N ARG A 109 18.20 0.14 -11.92
CA ARG A 109 19.19 -0.93 -11.76
C ARG A 109 18.58 -2.31 -12.02
N SER A 110 17.42 -2.61 -11.44
CA SER A 110 16.74 -3.90 -11.62
C SER A 110 16.37 -4.21 -13.08
N VAL A 111 15.95 -3.18 -13.84
CA VAL A 111 15.69 -3.32 -15.28
C VAL A 111 17.00 -3.48 -16.06
N GLY A 112 18.06 -2.77 -15.69
CA GLY A 112 19.39 -2.93 -16.30
C GLY A 112 19.95 -4.34 -16.08
N ASP A 113 19.96 -4.81 -14.84
CA ASP A 113 20.40 -6.15 -14.46
C ASP A 113 19.57 -7.25 -15.16
N GLY A 114 18.28 -6.99 -15.37
CA GLY A 114 17.41 -7.90 -16.12
C GLY A 114 17.84 -8.07 -17.58
N LYS A 115 18.28 -6.98 -18.23
CA LYS A 115 18.83 -7.03 -19.60
C LYS A 115 20.17 -7.74 -19.64
N ASP A 116 21.07 -7.39 -18.73
CA ASP A 116 22.39 -8.04 -18.64
C ASP A 116 22.24 -9.56 -18.41
N PHE A 117 21.26 -9.96 -17.59
CA PHE A 117 20.91 -11.36 -17.39
C PHE A 117 20.42 -12.02 -18.68
N GLN A 118 19.52 -11.38 -19.45
CA GLN A 118 19.03 -11.92 -20.73
C GLN A 118 20.15 -12.12 -21.75
N GLU A 119 21.11 -11.20 -21.81
CA GLU A 119 22.26 -11.28 -22.72
C GLU A 119 23.22 -12.42 -22.34
N GLN A 120 23.46 -12.58 -21.03
CA GLN A 120 24.42 -13.54 -20.51
C GLN A 120 23.83 -14.95 -20.30
N PHE A 121 22.50 -15.12 -20.39
CA PHE A 121 21.82 -16.37 -20.03
C PHE A 121 22.32 -17.58 -20.84
N PRO A 122 23.13 -18.49 -20.23
CA PRO A 122 23.71 -19.62 -20.92
C PRO A 122 22.79 -20.82 -20.77
N SER A 123 21.77 -20.91 -21.61
CA SER A 123 20.82 -22.02 -21.53
C SER A 123 21.14 -23.15 -22.50
N LYS A 124 21.23 -24.38 -21.99
CA LYS A 124 21.15 -25.62 -22.78
C LYS A 124 19.72 -25.89 -23.30
N ASN A 125 18.71 -25.23 -22.72
CA ASN A 125 17.31 -25.33 -23.10
C ASN A 125 16.91 -24.12 -23.96
N LEU A 126 16.86 -24.33 -25.28
CA LEU A 126 16.54 -23.29 -26.26
C LEU A 126 15.16 -22.66 -26.02
N ALA A 127 14.17 -23.45 -25.60
CA ALA A 127 12.80 -22.95 -25.37
C ALA A 127 12.75 -21.92 -24.23
N VAL A 128 13.48 -22.15 -23.14
CA VAL A 128 13.57 -21.19 -22.02
C VAL A 128 14.32 -19.93 -22.44
N LYS A 129 15.35 -20.07 -23.28
CA LYS A 129 16.11 -18.93 -23.80
C LYS A 129 15.25 -18.04 -24.69
N GLU A 130 14.52 -18.64 -25.64
CA GLU A 130 13.59 -17.93 -26.52
C GLU A 130 12.46 -17.26 -25.72
N TYR A 131 11.95 -17.95 -24.71
CA TYR A 131 10.95 -17.39 -23.80
C TYR A 131 11.50 -16.16 -23.07
N LEU A 132 12.71 -16.23 -22.53
CA LEU A 132 13.30 -15.08 -21.82
C LEU A 132 13.62 -13.91 -22.74
N GLN A 133 14.12 -14.18 -23.94
CA GLN A 133 14.46 -13.13 -24.91
C GLN A 133 13.23 -12.43 -25.49
N SER A 134 12.06 -13.08 -25.48
CA SER A 134 10.81 -12.50 -25.98
C SER A 134 10.04 -11.66 -24.96
N HIS A 135 10.47 -11.65 -23.69
CA HIS A 135 9.76 -10.97 -22.61
C HIS A 135 10.61 -9.91 -21.90
N SER A 136 9.96 -8.99 -21.19
CA SER A 136 10.66 -8.05 -20.30
C SER A 136 11.05 -8.74 -19.00
N VAL A 137 12.35 -8.92 -18.79
CA VAL A 137 12.89 -9.53 -17.57
C VAL A 137 13.38 -8.43 -16.63
N THR A 138 13.02 -8.54 -15.36
CA THR A 138 13.60 -7.75 -14.26
C THR A 138 14.26 -8.69 -13.26
N ALA A 139 15.52 -8.41 -12.96
CA ALA A 139 16.27 -9.14 -11.94
C ALA A 139 16.16 -8.37 -10.61
N ILE A 140 15.58 -9.00 -9.59
CA ILE A 140 15.48 -8.41 -8.26
C ILE A 140 16.72 -8.84 -7.49
N GLN A 141 17.69 -7.93 -7.34
CA GLN A 141 18.85 -8.22 -6.49
C GLN A 141 18.44 -8.34 -5.01
N SER A 142 19.08 -9.27 -4.31
CA SER A 142 18.94 -9.43 -2.86
C SER A 142 19.48 -8.18 -2.15
N GLY A 143 18.58 -7.33 -1.63
CA GLY A 143 18.94 -6.13 -0.85
C GLY A 143 18.26 -4.82 -1.27
N SER A 144 17.26 -4.86 -2.16
CA SER A 144 16.63 -3.64 -2.67
C SER A 144 16.05 -2.74 -1.56
N PHE A 145 16.22 -1.42 -1.72
CA PHE A 145 15.61 -0.38 -0.87
C PHE A 145 14.11 -0.57 -0.77
N VAL A 146 13.47 -1.02 -1.86
CA VAL A 146 12.05 -1.41 -1.91
C VAL A 146 11.73 -2.46 -0.86
N ARG A 147 12.52 -3.54 -0.80
CA ARG A 147 12.31 -4.64 0.16
C ARG A 147 12.50 -4.14 1.59
N ASN A 148 13.50 -3.30 1.85
CA ASN A 148 13.70 -2.70 3.17
C ASN A 148 12.58 -1.73 3.53
N PHE A 149 12.06 -0.95 2.58
CA PHE A 149 10.97 -0.02 2.83
C PHE A 149 9.68 -0.77 3.16
N GLU A 150 9.35 -1.84 2.42
CA GLU A 150 8.18 -2.67 2.71
C GLU A 150 8.34 -3.47 4.00
N LEU A 151 9.53 -4.03 4.27
CA LEU A 151 9.79 -4.88 5.45
C LEU A 151 10.06 -4.12 6.74
N VAL A 152 10.52 -2.88 6.65
CA VAL A 152 10.89 -2.09 7.83
C VAL A 152 9.91 -0.95 8.02
N ALA A 153 9.63 -0.16 6.98
CA ALA A 153 8.76 1.01 7.14
C ALA A 153 7.30 0.61 7.41
N ASN A 154 6.79 -0.46 6.78
CA ASN A 154 5.41 -0.90 7.05
C ASN A 154 5.22 -1.44 8.48
N PRO A 155 6.06 -2.35 9.02
CA PRO A 155 5.94 -2.76 10.42
C PRO A 155 6.18 -1.62 11.41
N LEU A 156 7.14 -0.73 11.13
CA LEU A 156 7.33 0.46 11.96
C LEU A 156 6.10 1.39 11.93
N CYS A 157 5.35 1.42 10.81
CA CYS A 157 4.11 2.20 10.69
C CYS A 157 3.05 1.66 11.63
N ILE A 158 2.87 0.33 11.66
CA ILE A 158 1.93 -0.33 12.57
C ILE A 158 2.34 -0.09 14.02
N ILE A 159 3.62 -0.27 14.38
CA ILE A 159 4.12 0.00 15.74
C ILE A 159 3.85 1.46 16.13
N PHE A 160 4.12 2.40 15.23
CA PHE A 160 3.87 3.82 15.46
C PHE A 160 2.38 4.12 15.64
N GLY A 161 1.51 3.47 14.86
CA GLY A 161 0.06 3.47 15.04
C GLY A 161 -0.32 3.02 16.45
N CYS A 162 0.12 1.83 16.87
CA CYS A 162 -0.14 1.29 18.20
C CYS A 162 0.27 2.25 19.32
N ILE A 163 1.44 2.91 19.19
CA ILE A 163 1.90 3.92 20.15
C ILE A 163 0.95 5.13 20.18
N CYS A 164 0.55 5.64 19.01
CA CYS A 164 -0.40 6.73 18.87
C CYS A 164 -1.74 6.38 19.54
N THR A 165 -2.29 5.20 19.22
CA THR A 165 -3.55 4.69 19.75
C THR A 165 -3.50 4.51 21.27
N TYR A 166 -2.43 3.90 21.79
CA TYR A 166 -2.21 3.76 23.23
C TYR A 166 -2.16 5.11 23.94
N LYS A 167 -1.39 6.07 23.42
CA LYS A 167 -1.28 7.40 24.03
C LYS A 167 -2.60 8.16 23.99
N SER A 168 -3.38 8.04 22.92
CA SER A 168 -4.74 8.60 22.84
C SER A 168 -5.69 7.97 23.87
N TYR A 169 -5.61 6.66 24.07
CA TYR A 169 -6.41 5.97 25.08
C TYR A 169 -6.05 6.41 26.50
N VAL A 170 -4.76 6.51 26.83
CA VAL A 170 -4.30 7.01 28.14
C VAL A 170 -4.78 8.44 28.39
N PHE A 171 -4.73 9.31 27.38
CA PHE A 171 -5.22 10.68 27.49
C PHE A 171 -6.73 10.74 27.82
N GLN A 172 -7.54 9.89 27.20
CA GLN A 172 -9.00 9.84 27.44
C GLN A 172 -9.38 9.32 28.83
N ARG A 173 -8.53 8.50 29.45
CA ARG A 173 -8.72 8.01 30.82
C ARG A 173 -8.26 8.99 31.89
N ASN A 174 -7.49 10.01 31.52
CA ASN A 174 -6.96 10.98 32.46
C ASN A 174 -8.10 11.91 32.91
N PRO A 175 -8.32 12.14 34.23
CA PRO A 175 -9.42 12.97 34.73
C PRO A 175 -9.20 14.49 34.55
N TYR A 176 -8.01 14.91 34.08
CA TYR A 176 -7.60 16.31 34.05
C TYR A 176 -8.27 17.22 32.99
N PRO A 177 -8.60 16.76 31.77
CA PRO A 177 -9.35 17.60 30.86
C PRO A 177 -10.85 17.47 31.16
N LYS A 178 -11.51 18.56 31.53
CA LYS A 178 -12.99 18.69 31.56
C LYS A 178 -13.53 18.67 30.12
N ILE A 179 -13.49 17.50 29.49
CA ILE A 179 -13.98 17.28 28.14
C ILE A 179 -15.50 17.04 28.22
N SER A 180 -16.28 17.65 27.32
CA SER A 180 -17.71 17.36 27.24
C SER A 180 -17.99 15.90 26.84
N GLU A 181 -19.12 15.35 27.28
CA GLU A 181 -19.59 14.01 26.93
C GLU A 181 -19.53 13.74 25.42
N ARG A 182 -20.00 14.71 24.63
CA ARG A 182 -19.99 14.67 23.16
C ARG A 182 -18.57 14.54 22.60
N THR A 183 -17.63 15.31 23.10
CA THR A 183 -16.24 15.28 22.62
C THR A 183 -15.55 13.98 23.05
N ARG A 184 -15.88 13.44 24.24
CA ARG A 184 -15.41 12.13 24.69
C ARG A 184 -15.90 11.00 23.79
N GLN A 185 -17.16 11.02 23.38
CA GLN A 185 -17.71 10.04 22.42
C GLN A 185 -17.02 10.13 21.05
N THR A 186 -16.76 11.34 20.56
CA THR A 186 -16.01 11.54 19.32
C THR A 186 -14.60 10.95 19.41
N TYR A 187 -13.88 11.19 20.51
CA TYR A 187 -12.53 10.63 20.69
C TYR A 187 -12.53 9.12 20.83
N HIS A 188 -13.51 8.56 21.54
CA HIS A 188 -13.67 7.12 21.62
C HIS A 188 -13.86 6.50 20.23
N ARG A 189 -14.75 7.08 19.40
CA ARG A 189 -14.93 6.64 18.00
C ARG A 189 -13.64 6.74 17.18
N GLN A 190 -12.87 7.83 17.33
CA GLN A 190 -11.60 8.00 16.62
C GLN A 190 -10.56 6.95 17.04
N THR A 191 -10.45 6.64 18.34
CA THR A 191 -9.56 5.59 18.84
C THR A 191 -10.00 4.21 18.36
N MET A 192 -11.28 3.89 18.39
CA MET A 192 -11.78 2.61 17.85
C MET A 192 -11.54 2.47 16.34
N GLY A 193 -11.66 3.57 15.59
CA GLY A 193 -11.30 3.60 14.16
C GLY A 193 -9.82 3.34 13.91
N LEU A 194 -8.93 3.95 14.70
CA LEU A 194 -7.49 3.67 14.65
C LEU A 194 -7.18 2.20 14.92
N LEU A 195 -7.74 1.65 16.00
CA LEU A 195 -7.50 0.28 16.45
C LEU A 195 -7.99 -0.74 15.42
N SER A 196 -9.12 -0.44 14.76
CA SER A 196 -9.63 -1.27 13.67
C SER A 196 -8.70 -1.23 12.45
N GLU A 197 -8.28 -0.04 12.03
CA GLU A 197 -7.35 0.11 10.89
C GLU A 197 -6.01 -0.61 11.15
N GLU A 198 -5.44 -0.47 12.35
CA GLU A 198 -4.24 -1.20 12.79
C GLU A 198 -4.46 -2.71 12.76
N PHE A 199 -5.61 -3.19 13.22
CA PHE A 199 -5.94 -4.61 13.18
C PHE A 199 -6.01 -5.14 11.75
N PHE A 200 -6.62 -4.41 10.81
CA PHE A 200 -6.63 -4.81 9.41
C PHE A 200 -5.23 -4.77 8.79
N GLU A 201 -4.43 -3.75 9.06
CA GLU A 201 -3.06 -3.69 8.56
C GLU A 201 -2.21 -4.84 9.11
N LEU A 202 -2.38 -5.18 10.39
CA LEU A 202 -1.70 -6.30 11.04
C LEU A 202 -2.13 -7.65 10.45
N VAL A 203 -3.43 -7.92 10.38
CA VAL A 203 -3.96 -9.22 9.93
C VAL A 203 -3.77 -9.41 8.43
N TYR A 204 -3.87 -8.34 7.65
CA TYR A 204 -3.86 -8.43 6.20
C TYR A 204 -2.47 -8.26 5.60
N PHE A 205 -1.61 -7.40 6.15
CA PHE A 205 -0.25 -7.22 5.62
C PHE A 205 0.79 -7.92 6.48
N PHE A 206 0.85 -7.63 7.78
CA PHE A 206 1.97 -8.06 8.62
C PHE A 206 1.98 -9.56 8.90
N ALA A 207 0.87 -10.11 9.39
CA ALA A 207 0.79 -11.50 9.81
C ALA A 207 1.07 -12.49 8.65
N PRO A 208 0.45 -12.35 7.46
CA PRO A 208 0.76 -13.22 6.33
C PRO A 208 2.24 -13.16 5.97
N TYR A 209 2.81 -11.95 5.94
CA TYR A 209 4.21 -11.75 5.56
C TYR A 209 5.19 -12.41 6.55
N VAL A 210 4.91 -12.34 7.86
CA VAL A 210 5.72 -13.01 8.91
C VAL A 210 5.49 -14.52 8.92
N CYS A 211 4.31 -15.01 8.56
CA CYS A 211 4.02 -16.44 8.49
C CYS A 211 4.91 -17.16 7.47
N ILE A 212 5.35 -16.52 6.39
CA ILE A 212 6.20 -17.14 5.36
C ILE A 212 7.51 -17.67 5.95
N PRO A 213 8.39 -16.83 6.54
CA PRO A 213 9.67 -17.32 7.05
C PRO A 213 9.52 -18.26 8.25
N VAL A 214 8.40 -18.19 8.98
CA VAL A 214 8.13 -19.02 10.15
C VAL A 214 7.65 -20.42 9.77
N TYR A 215 6.77 -20.53 8.77
CA TYR A 215 6.07 -21.78 8.45
C TYR A 215 6.54 -22.45 7.15
N LEU A 216 7.18 -21.71 6.23
CA LEU A 216 7.69 -22.26 4.98
C LEU A 216 9.20 -22.53 5.05
N PRO A 217 9.69 -23.60 4.40
CA PRO A 217 11.12 -23.81 4.23
C PRO A 217 11.71 -22.75 3.29
N ILE A 218 13.01 -22.46 3.42
CA ILE A 218 13.69 -21.32 2.78
C ILE A 218 13.49 -21.31 1.26
N GLU A 219 13.50 -22.49 0.63
CA GLU A 219 13.32 -22.66 -0.81
C GLU A 219 11.94 -22.16 -1.27
N LYS A 220 10.93 -22.28 -0.40
CA LYS A 220 9.54 -21.87 -0.68
C LYS A 220 9.20 -20.46 -0.19
N HIS A 221 10.14 -19.72 0.40
CA HIS A 221 9.84 -18.38 0.90
C HIS A 221 9.38 -17.46 -0.22
N LEU A 222 10.03 -17.53 -1.38
CA LEU A 222 9.74 -16.58 -2.45
C LEU A 222 8.37 -16.81 -3.09
N ILE A 223 7.99 -18.06 -3.34
CA ILE A 223 6.62 -18.38 -3.80
C ILE A 223 5.57 -18.04 -2.72
N GLY A 224 5.91 -18.20 -1.44
CA GLY A 224 5.07 -17.73 -0.34
C GLY A 224 4.81 -16.22 -0.40
N TYR A 225 5.86 -15.41 -0.57
CA TYR A 225 5.74 -13.95 -0.68
C TYR A 225 4.91 -13.56 -1.89
N TYR A 226 5.08 -14.28 -3.01
CA TYR A 226 4.32 -14.07 -4.23
C TYR A 226 2.80 -14.28 -4.04
N ILE A 227 2.39 -15.36 -3.38
CA ILE A 227 0.98 -15.66 -3.11
C ILE A 227 0.37 -14.57 -2.22
N ILE A 228 1.08 -14.16 -1.17
CA ILE A 228 0.60 -13.14 -0.24
C ILE A 228 0.47 -11.79 -0.94
N TYR A 229 1.39 -11.46 -1.83
CA TYR A 229 1.30 -10.26 -2.63
C TYR A 229 0.02 -10.21 -3.49
N ARG A 230 -0.39 -11.33 -4.07
CA ARG A 230 -1.66 -11.43 -4.81
C ARG A 230 -2.88 -11.29 -3.91
N MET A 231 -2.82 -11.75 -2.66
CA MET A 231 -3.91 -11.51 -1.70
C MET A 231 -4.11 -10.02 -1.44
N PHE A 232 -3.05 -9.20 -1.48
CA PHE A 232 -3.16 -7.76 -1.25
C PHE A 232 -4.02 -7.03 -2.29
N TYR A 233 -4.28 -7.61 -3.46
CA TYR A 233 -5.19 -7.04 -4.46
C TYR A 233 -6.64 -6.91 -3.96
N ALA A 234 -7.06 -7.77 -3.03
CA ALA A 234 -8.39 -7.70 -2.45
C ALA A 234 -8.49 -6.70 -1.28
N PHE A 235 -7.38 -6.13 -0.81
CA PHE A 235 -7.37 -5.24 0.35
C PHE A 235 -8.25 -3.99 0.20
N PRO A 236 -8.22 -3.23 -0.92
CA PRO A 236 -9.09 -2.06 -1.08
C PRO A 236 -10.58 -2.41 -1.00
N ALA A 237 -10.98 -3.57 -1.52
CA ALA A 237 -12.35 -4.06 -1.43
C ALA A 237 -12.74 -4.37 0.02
N ILE A 238 -11.85 -4.99 0.79
CA ILE A 238 -12.07 -5.28 2.21
C ILE A 238 -12.19 -3.99 3.03
N VAL A 239 -11.31 -3.01 2.80
CA VAL A 239 -11.38 -1.70 3.47
C VAL A 239 -12.68 -0.97 3.11
N MET A 240 -13.11 -1.05 1.86
CA MET A 240 -14.39 -0.47 1.43
C MET A 240 -15.57 -1.13 2.15
N VAL A 241 -15.64 -2.47 2.19
CA VAL A 241 -16.68 -3.21 2.91
C VAL A 241 -16.67 -2.88 4.40
N PHE A 242 -15.48 -2.82 5.01
CA PHE A 242 -15.32 -2.42 6.40
C PHE A 242 -15.86 -1.00 6.63
N ASN A 243 -15.45 -0.03 5.80
CA ASN A 243 -15.90 1.35 5.97
C ASN A 243 -17.42 1.49 5.80
N LEU A 244 -18.01 0.78 4.84
CA LEU A 244 -19.46 0.73 4.64
C LEU A 244 -20.21 0.09 5.82
N THR A 245 -19.58 -0.88 6.49
CA THR A 245 -20.18 -1.61 7.62
C THR A 245 -20.13 -0.79 8.91
N PHE A 246 -19.03 -0.07 9.16
CA PHE A 246 -18.77 0.56 10.46
C PHE A 246 -18.95 2.09 10.49
N TYR A 247 -18.84 2.79 9.35
CA TYR A 247 -19.02 4.24 9.28
C TYR A 247 -20.35 4.59 8.60
N LYS A 248 -21.35 4.90 9.42
CA LYS A 248 -22.70 5.27 8.95
C LYS A 248 -22.66 6.47 8.00
N GLU A 249 -21.81 7.46 8.28
CA GLU A 249 -21.64 8.65 7.45
C GLU A 249 -21.05 8.32 6.07
N TYR A 250 -20.19 7.29 5.99
CA TYR A 250 -19.65 6.82 4.71
C TYR A 250 -20.72 6.08 3.90
N LEU A 251 -21.52 5.24 4.56
CA LEU A 251 -22.67 4.58 3.95
C LEU A 251 -23.72 5.59 3.43
N GLU A 252 -24.01 6.64 4.21
CA GLU A 252 -24.92 7.72 3.82
C GLU A 252 -24.39 8.49 2.60
N GLY A 253 -23.11 8.87 2.59
CA GLY A 253 -22.49 9.53 1.44
C GLY A 253 -22.46 8.67 0.17
N VAL A 254 -22.20 7.36 0.30
CA VAL A 254 -22.28 6.42 -0.83
C VAL A 254 -23.72 6.29 -1.33
N ARG A 255 -24.72 6.20 -0.44
CA ARG A 255 -26.15 6.18 -0.81
C ARG A 255 -26.58 7.45 -1.53
N GLU A 256 -26.13 8.61 -1.06
CA GLU A 256 -26.41 9.89 -1.70
C GLU A 256 -25.78 9.95 -3.10
N THR A 257 -24.52 9.55 -3.22
CA THR A 257 -23.79 9.53 -4.51
C THR A 257 -24.44 8.57 -5.50
N LEU A 258 -24.76 7.34 -5.07
CA LEU A 258 -25.47 6.36 -5.88
C LEU A 258 -26.91 6.79 -6.18
N GLY A 259 -27.59 7.49 -5.27
CA GLY A 259 -28.90 8.09 -5.48
C GLY A 259 -28.85 9.20 -6.53
N ILE A 260 -27.81 10.04 -6.53
CA ILE A 260 -27.57 11.05 -7.55
C ILE A 260 -27.27 10.39 -8.90
N VAL A 261 -26.45 9.33 -8.93
CA VAL A 261 -26.17 8.58 -10.16
C VAL A 261 -27.45 7.92 -10.70
N LYS A 262 -28.27 7.32 -9.84
CA LYS A 262 -29.56 6.72 -10.22
C LYS A 262 -30.57 7.75 -10.73
N ASN A 263 -30.53 8.98 -10.21
CA ASN A 263 -31.41 10.06 -10.63
C ASN A 263 -30.90 10.79 -11.90
N LYS A 264 -29.59 10.81 -12.17
CA LYS A 264 -28.99 11.42 -13.36
C LYS A 264 -28.83 10.47 -14.54
N VAL A 265 -28.55 9.20 -14.26
CA VAL A 265 -28.51 8.12 -15.24
C VAL A 265 -29.89 7.47 -15.18
N GLN A 266 -30.82 7.95 -16.00
CA GLN A 266 -31.98 7.14 -16.36
C GLN A 266 -31.43 5.89 -17.04
N ILE A 267 -31.20 4.83 -16.26
CA ILE A 267 -30.92 3.50 -16.79
C ILE A 267 -32.20 3.11 -17.51
N PRO A 268 -32.21 3.05 -18.86
CA PRO A 268 -33.40 2.68 -19.58
C PRO A 268 -33.69 1.22 -19.24
N SER A 269 -34.82 1.00 -18.55
CA SER A 269 -35.55 -0.25 -18.43
C SER A 269 -34.80 -1.50 -17.92
N LEU A 270 -34.96 -1.76 -16.61
CA LEU A 270 -35.47 -3.07 -16.16
C LEU A 270 -36.99 -2.91 -15.94
N ALA A 271 -37.73 -2.74 -17.03
CA ALA A 271 -39.18 -2.79 -17.09
C ALA A 271 -39.56 -3.98 -17.96
#